data_AF-A0A3B0WXR4-F1
#
_entry.id   AF-A0A3B0WXR4-F1
#
_cell.length_a   1.000
_cell.length_b   1.000
_cell.length_c   1.000
_cell.angle_alpha   90.00
_cell.angle_beta   90.00
_cell.angle_gamma   90.00
#
_symmetry.space_group_name_H-M   'P 1'
#
loop_
_entity.id
_entity.type
_entity.pdbx_description
1 polymer ?
#
loop_
_entity_poly.entity_id
_entity_poly.type
_entity_poly.pdbx_seq_one_letter_code
_entity_poly.pdbx_strand_id
1 'polypeptide(L)'
;MTCEIREGAFDPWQETQNYQTNQLEDGKYGATASFVGTMRDFNQGDNVTSMTLEHYPGMTESYLDKICEEARQRWDLIDCLIVHRVGKISPNDPIVLTVAWSAHRKASFEACRYLMEELKTRAPFWKKEDLKEGHRWVDKNTAG
;
A
#
# COMPACT_ATOMS: atom_id res chain seq x y z
N MET A 1 -15.12 0.75 -0.15
CA MET A 1 -14.25 1.46 0.82
C MET A 1 -12.90 1.61 0.16
N THR A 2 -12.31 2.81 0.14
CA THR A 2 -11.14 3.11 -0.72
C THR A 2 -9.80 2.89 -0.04
N CYS A 3 -9.78 2.66 1.27
CA CYS A 3 -8.61 2.19 1.98
C CYS A 3 -8.96 1.09 2.99
N GLU A 4 -8.00 0.19 3.25
CA GLU A 4 -8.16 -0.89 4.22
C GLU A 4 -6.82 -1.27 4.86
N ILE A 5 -6.82 -1.48 6.17
CA ILE A 5 -5.70 -2.08 6.91
C ILE A 5 -6.07 -3.51 7.30
N ARG A 6 -5.21 -4.49 6.98
CA ARG A 6 -5.45 -5.93 7.20
C ARG A 6 -4.35 -6.55 8.05
N GLU A 7 -4.69 -7.46 8.95
CA GLU A 7 -3.69 -8.28 9.65
C GLU A 7 -3.28 -9.52 8.83
N GLY A 8 -4.22 -10.05 8.04
CA GLY A 8 -4.03 -11.24 7.21
C GLY A 8 -3.29 -10.97 5.91
N ALA A 9 -2.72 -12.03 5.34
CA ALA A 9 -2.23 -11.99 3.96
C ALA A 9 -3.38 -11.72 2.98
N PHE A 10 -3.06 -11.08 1.85
CA PHE A 10 -4.00 -10.83 0.77
C PHE A 10 -3.30 -11.03 -0.58
N ASP A 11 -4.08 -11.36 -1.62
CA ASP A 11 -3.62 -11.39 -3.00
C ASP A 11 -3.93 -10.04 -3.66
N PRO A 12 -2.91 -9.24 -4.03
CA PRO A 12 -3.12 -7.91 -4.59
C PRO A 12 -3.88 -7.91 -5.93
N TRP A 13 -3.72 -8.97 -6.72
CA TRP A 13 -4.35 -9.09 -8.04
C TRP A 13 -5.82 -9.47 -7.90
N GLN A 14 -6.11 -10.43 -7.01
CA GLN A 14 -7.49 -10.77 -6.69
C GLN A 14 -8.22 -9.59 -6.06
N GLU A 15 -7.55 -8.82 -5.18
CA GLU A 15 -8.13 -7.64 -4.57
C GLU A 15 -8.47 -6.56 -5.60
N THR A 16 -7.54 -6.29 -6.52
CA THR A 16 -7.75 -5.36 -7.63
C THR A 16 -8.95 -5.78 -8.48
N GLN A 17 -9.04 -7.06 -8.85
CA GLN A 17 -10.14 -7.60 -9.64
C GLN A 17 -11.48 -7.53 -8.90
N ASN A 18 -11.49 -7.88 -7.61
CA ASN A 18 -12.67 -7.80 -6.76
C ASN A 18 -13.19 -6.36 -6.66
N TYR A 19 -12.30 -5.38 -6.48
CA TYR A 19 -12.69 -3.98 -6.45
C TYR A 19 -13.29 -3.54 -7.78
N GLN A 20 -12.63 -3.86 -8.90
CA GLN A 20 -13.13 -3.56 -10.24
C GLN A 20 -14.53 -4.14 -10.47
N THR A 21 -14.76 -5.38 -10.06
CA THR A 21 -16.03 -6.08 -10.29
C THR A 21 -17.15 -5.55 -9.41
N ASN A 22 -16.83 -5.21 -8.15
CA ASN A 22 -17.85 -4.90 -7.14
C ASN A 22 -18.12 -3.40 -6.99
N GLN A 23 -17.20 -2.53 -7.41
CA GLN A 23 -17.27 -1.08 -7.14
C GLN A 23 -17.21 -0.22 -8.39
N LEU A 24 -16.70 -0.72 -9.51
CA LEU A 24 -16.54 0.06 -10.74
C LEU A 24 -17.55 -0.35 -11.80
N GLU A 25 -17.99 0.63 -12.58
CA GLU A 25 -18.85 0.37 -13.75
C GLU A 25 -18.02 -0.13 -14.95
N ASP A 26 -18.56 -1.14 -15.63
CA ASP A 26 -17.95 -1.71 -16.83
C ASP A 26 -17.73 -0.65 -17.93
N GLY A 27 -16.56 -0.70 -18.57
CA GLY A 27 -16.21 0.16 -19.69
C GLY A 27 -15.92 1.62 -19.33
N LYS A 28 -15.89 1.99 -18.04
CA LYS A 28 -15.55 3.38 -17.64
C LYS A 28 -14.05 3.63 -17.54
N TYR A 29 -13.27 2.67 -17.05
CA TYR A 29 -11.82 2.81 -16.90
C TYR A 29 -11.07 2.24 -18.10
N GLY A 30 -10.20 3.07 -18.68
CA GLY A 30 -9.31 2.69 -19.78
C GLY A 30 -7.87 2.44 -19.34
N ALA A 31 -7.55 2.77 -18.08
CA ALA A 31 -6.24 2.57 -17.50
C ALA A 31 -6.34 2.18 -16.02
N THR A 32 -5.52 1.20 -15.65
CA THR A 32 -5.28 0.77 -14.27
C THR A 32 -3.78 0.84 -14.03
N ALA A 33 -3.35 1.55 -12.99
CA ALA A 33 -1.97 1.52 -12.53
C ALA A 33 -1.95 1.03 -11.09
N SER A 34 -1.15 0.00 -10.82
CA SER A 34 -0.99 -0.58 -9.50
C SER A 34 0.47 -0.63 -9.08
N PHE A 35 0.69 -0.50 -7.78
CA PHE A 35 1.96 -0.76 -7.13
C PHE A 35 1.75 -1.80 -6.04
N VAL A 36 2.62 -2.80 -6.01
CA VAL A 36 2.63 -3.84 -4.98
C VAL A 36 3.99 -3.81 -4.30
N GLY A 37 4.01 -3.51 -3.00
CA GLY A 37 5.19 -3.62 -2.17
C GLY A 37 5.22 -4.97 -1.47
N THR A 38 6.29 -5.74 -1.64
CA THR A 38 6.52 -7.02 -0.96
C THR A 38 7.70 -6.94 -0.01
N MET A 39 7.71 -7.79 1.02
CA MET A 39 8.87 -7.90 1.91
C MET A 39 10.03 -8.55 1.14
N ARG A 40 11.21 -7.93 1.22
CA ARG A 40 12.47 -8.51 0.76
C ARG A 40 13.18 -9.18 1.93
N ASP A 41 13.94 -10.22 1.64
CA ASP A 41 14.76 -10.99 2.59
C ASP A 41 16.09 -10.32 2.96
N PHE A 42 16.46 -9.22 2.29
CA PHE A 42 17.61 -8.40 2.63
C PHE A 42 17.20 -6.96 2.94
N ASN A 43 17.70 -6.43 4.06
CA ASN A 43 17.66 -5.01 4.36
C ASN A 43 18.98 -4.61 5.03
N GLN A 44 19.66 -3.59 4.49
CA GLN A 44 20.94 -3.08 5.02
C GLN A 44 22.07 -4.11 5.18
N GLY A 45 22.09 -5.19 4.39
CA GLY A 45 23.15 -6.20 4.41
C GLY A 45 22.94 -7.35 5.42
N ASP A 46 21.87 -7.30 6.21
CA ASP A 46 21.50 -8.36 7.16
C ASP A 46 20.43 -9.29 6.57
N ASN A 47 20.52 -10.59 6.90
CA ASN A 47 19.48 -11.57 6.58
C ASN A 47 18.28 -11.40 7.53
N VAL A 48 17.23 -10.74 7.07
CA VAL A 48 15.99 -10.50 7.84
C VAL A 48 15.05 -11.68 7.65
N THR A 49 14.61 -12.30 8.74
CA THR A 49 13.77 -13.53 8.68
C THR A 49 12.29 -13.21 8.66
N SER A 50 11.87 -12.13 9.32
CA SER A 50 10.52 -11.57 9.27
C SER A 50 10.53 -10.11 9.71
N MET A 51 9.42 -9.42 9.50
CA MET A 51 9.15 -8.14 10.13
C MET A 51 7.75 -8.10 10.70
N THR A 52 7.56 -7.32 11.77
CA THR A 52 6.26 -6.95 12.29
C THR A 52 5.99 -5.49 11.95
N LEU A 53 4.88 -5.23 11.28
CA LEU A 53 4.38 -3.87 11.02
C LEU A 53 3.25 -3.54 12.00
N GLU A 54 3.36 -2.40 12.65
CA GLU A 54 2.33 -1.83 13.53
C GLU A 54 1.86 -0.49 12.97
N HIS A 55 0.65 -0.08 13.34
CA HIS A 55 0.04 1.18 12.94
C HIS A 55 -0.64 1.85 14.13
N TYR A 56 -1.08 3.11 13.95
CA TYR A 56 -1.85 3.83 14.95
C TYR A 56 -3.33 3.71 14.58
N PRO A 57 -4.12 2.89 15.30
CA PRO A 57 -5.52 2.67 14.95
C PRO A 57 -6.32 3.98 14.92
N GLY A 58 -7.10 4.15 13.87
CA GLY A 58 -7.90 5.34 13.57
C GLY A 58 -7.12 6.45 12.87
N MET A 59 -5.88 6.73 13.29
CA MET A 59 -5.07 7.80 12.67
C MET A 59 -4.52 7.36 11.31
N THR A 60 -4.01 6.14 11.21
CA THR A 60 -3.48 5.63 9.94
C THR A 60 -4.61 5.53 8.91
N GLU A 61 -5.74 4.94 9.25
CA GLU A 61 -6.91 4.80 8.38
C GLU A 61 -7.41 6.17 7.91
N SER A 62 -7.57 7.12 8.84
CA SER A 62 -7.97 8.50 8.49
C SER A 62 -6.98 9.18 7.55
N TYR A 63 -5.68 8.92 7.72
CA TYR A 63 -4.65 9.43 6.83
C TYR A 63 -4.75 8.80 5.43
N LEU A 64 -4.97 7.48 5.33
CA LEU A 64 -5.13 6.78 4.07
C LEU A 64 -6.36 7.27 3.29
N ASP A 65 -7.49 7.43 3.96
CA ASP A 65 -8.70 8.00 3.36
C ASP A 65 -8.44 9.42 2.84
N LYS A 66 -7.72 10.24 3.61
CA LYS A 66 -7.36 11.60 3.21
C LYS A 66 -6.52 11.62 1.94
N ILE A 67 -5.49 10.78 1.81
CA ILE A 67 -4.65 10.80 0.61
C ILE A 67 -5.36 10.22 -0.62
N CYS A 68 -6.28 9.26 -0.45
CA CYS A 68 -7.17 8.80 -1.51
C CYS A 68 -8.06 9.93 -2.00
N GLU A 69 -8.66 10.69 -1.07
CA GLU A 69 -9.50 11.83 -1.41
C GLU A 69 -8.71 12.95 -2.12
N GLU A 70 -7.52 13.29 -1.61
CA GLU A 70 -6.64 14.25 -2.29
C GLU A 70 -6.24 13.78 -3.69
N ALA A 71 -6.02 12.47 -3.90
CA ALA A 71 -5.72 11.95 -5.23
C ALA A 71 -6.89 12.13 -6.20
N ARG A 72 -8.13 11.82 -5.77
CA ARG A 72 -9.34 12.06 -6.58
C ARG A 72 -9.59 13.53 -6.89
N GLN A 73 -9.17 14.44 -6.00
CA GLN A 73 -9.30 15.88 -6.25
C GLN A 73 -8.24 16.41 -7.22
N ARG A 74 -7.03 15.83 -7.22
CA ARG A 74 -5.89 16.29 -8.04
C ARG A 74 -5.89 15.70 -9.45
N TRP A 75 -6.39 14.48 -9.61
CA TRP A 75 -6.39 13.77 -10.89
C TRP A 75 -7.80 13.32 -11.26
N ASP A 76 -8.09 13.27 -12.56
CA ASP A 76 -9.33 12.71 -13.11
C ASP A 76 -9.33 11.18 -12.97
N LEU A 77 -9.66 10.73 -11.76
CA LEU A 77 -9.74 9.33 -11.37
C LEU A 77 -11.20 8.87 -11.35
N ILE A 78 -11.40 7.64 -11.78
CA ILE A 78 -12.65 6.93 -11.55
C ILE A 78 -12.69 6.48 -10.09
N ASP A 79 -11.59 5.88 -9.62
CA ASP A 79 -11.39 5.61 -8.20
C ASP A 79 -9.93 5.27 -7.89
N CYS A 80 -9.63 5.06 -6.61
CA CYS A 80 -8.37 4.50 -6.13
C CYS A 80 -8.56 3.60 -4.91
N LEU A 81 -7.61 2.69 -4.70
CA LEU A 81 -7.59 1.73 -3.60
C LEU A 81 -6.23 1.72 -2.91
N ILE A 82 -6.23 1.68 -1.58
CA ILE A 82 -5.06 1.33 -0.76
C ILE A 82 -5.42 0.13 0.11
N VAL A 83 -4.64 -0.94 0.04
CA VAL A 83 -4.68 -2.03 1.03
C VAL A 83 -3.31 -2.17 1.65
N HIS A 84 -3.25 -2.11 2.98
CA HIS A 84 -1.99 -2.22 3.71
C HIS A 84 -2.06 -3.30 4.78
N ARG A 85 -1.06 -4.18 4.81
CA ARG A 85 -0.92 -5.24 5.79
C ARG A 85 -0.15 -4.78 7.02
N VAL A 86 -0.63 -5.17 8.19
CA VAL A 86 0.04 -5.05 9.49
C VAL A 86 0.20 -6.43 10.12
N GLY A 87 0.87 -6.51 11.26
CA GLY A 87 1.23 -7.77 11.90
C GLY A 87 2.50 -8.38 11.33
N LYS A 88 2.65 -9.69 11.47
CA LYS A 88 3.85 -10.43 11.05
C LYS A 88 3.85 -10.65 9.54
N ILE A 89 4.98 -10.36 8.90
CA ILE A 89 5.19 -10.42 7.46
C ILE A 89 6.50 -11.19 7.18
N SER A 90 6.43 -12.12 6.23
CA SER A 90 7.54 -12.96 5.79
C SER A 90 8.07 -12.52 4.42
N PRO A 91 9.29 -12.90 4.03
CA PRO A 91 9.80 -12.58 2.69
C PRO A 91 8.85 -13.03 1.58
N ASN A 92 8.73 -12.20 0.54
CA ASN A 92 7.80 -12.29 -0.59
C ASN A 92 6.32 -12.02 -0.27
N ASP A 93 5.94 -11.85 1.01
CA ASP A 93 4.58 -11.47 1.34
C ASP A 93 4.26 -10.05 0.81
N PRO A 94 3.08 -9.86 0.19
CA PRO A 94 2.53 -8.53 -0.06
C PRO A 94 2.31 -7.77 1.24
N ILE A 95 2.84 -6.56 1.27
CA ILE A 95 2.69 -5.60 2.37
C ILE A 95 1.66 -4.56 1.99
N VAL A 96 1.75 -4.00 0.78
CA VAL A 96 0.93 -2.87 0.36
C VAL A 96 0.52 -3.02 -1.09
N LEU A 97 -0.72 -2.65 -1.37
CA LEU A 97 -1.27 -2.45 -2.70
C LEU A 97 -1.79 -1.02 -2.79
N THR A 98 -1.37 -0.29 -3.82
CA THR A 98 -2.05 0.94 -4.25
C THR A 98 -2.53 0.76 -5.67
N VAL A 99 -3.75 1.19 -5.98
CA VAL A 99 -4.31 1.15 -7.34
C VAL A 99 -5.00 2.47 -7.65
N ALA A 100 -4.83 2.95 -8.88
CA ALA A 100 -5.59 4.07 -9.42
C ALA A 100 -6.21 3.68 -10.77
N TRP A 101 -7.51 3.92 -10.90
CA TRP A 101 -8.27 3.70 -12.13
C TRP A 101 -8.67 5.04 -12.75
N SER A 102 -8.51 5.15 -14.07
CA SER A 102 -8.87 6.37 -14.81
C SER A 102 -9.23 6.04 -16.26
N ALA A 103 -9.81 7.01 -16.97
CA ALA A 103 -10.07 6.87 -18.40
C ALA A 103 -8.77 6.76 -19.22
N HIS A 104 -7.70 7.43 -18.78
CA HIS A 104 -6.44 7.54 -19.52
C HIS A 104 -5.21 7.37 -18.64
N ARG A 105 -4.20 6.67 -19.16
CA ARG A 105 -2.99 6.23 -18.43
C ARG A 105 -2.27 7.29 -17.59
N LYS A 106 -2.32 8.57 -17.98
CA LYS A 106 -1.58 9.64 -17.29
C LYS A 106 -2.05 9.78 -15.84
N ALA A 107 -3.36 9.93 -15.64
CA ALA A 107 -3.95 10.11 -14.32
C ALA A 107 -3.69 8.90 -13.41
N SER A 108 -3.86 7.68 -13.92
CA SER A 108 -3.58 6.47 -13.14
C SER A 108 -2.12 6.37 -12.70
N PHE A 109 -1.14 6.64 -13.58
CA PHE A 109 0.27 6.54 -13.21
C PHE A 109 0.67 7.59 -12.16
N GLU A 110 0.27 8.84 -12.36
CA GLU A 110 0.63 9.93 -11.45
C GLU A 110 -0.02 9.74 -10.08
N ALA A 111 -1.30 9.37 -10.03
CA ALA A 111 -2.01 9.12 -8.78
C ALA A 111 -1.46 7.89 -8.03
N CYS A 112 -1.22 6.77 -8.73
CA CYS A 112 -0.67 5.57 -8.09
C CYS A 112 0.71 5.83 -7.46
N ARG A 113 1.58 6.58 -8.17
CA ARG A 113 2.85 7.03 -7.60
C ARG A 113 2.64 7.92 -6.39
N TYR A 114 1.75 8.92 -6.49
CA TYR A 114 1.46 9.83 -5.38
C TYR A 114 1.04 9.10 -4.11
N LEU A 115 0.09 8.15 -4.20
CA LEU A 115 -0.38 7.38 -3.06
C LEU A 115 0.77 6.65 -2.35
N MET A 116 1.68 6.03 -3.13
CA MET A 116 2.83 5.33 -2.57
C MET A 116 3.85 6.28 -1.93
N GLU A 117 4.14 7.43 -2.53
CA GLU A 117 5.08 8.41 -1.95
C GLU A 117 4.53 8.99 -0.64
N GLU A 118 3.23 9.29 -0.55
CA GLU A 118 2.60 9.77 0.69
C GLU A 118 2.61 8.68 1.78
N LEU A 119 2.35 7.42 1.42
CA LEU A 119 2.47 6.27 2.31
C LEU A 119 3.88 6.15 2.89
N LYS A 120 4.93 6.20 2.06
CA LYS A 120 6.32 6.10 2.53
C LYS A 120 6.75 7.29 3.39
N THR A 121 6.24 8.48 3.10
CA THR A 121 6.77 9.69 3.72
C THR A 121 6.08 10.01 5.04
N ARG A 122 4.78 9.72 5.16
CA ARG A 122 3.93 10.31 6.19
C ARG A 122 3.00 9.34 6.90
N ALA A 123 2.75 8.15 6.37
CA ALA A 123 1.86 7.21 7.03
C ALA A 123 2.48 6.70 8.34
N PRO A 124 1.75 6.72 9.47
CA PRO A 124 2.26 6.32 10.77
C PRO A 124 2.27 4.79 10.89
N PHE A 125 3.27 4.17 10.26
CA PHE A 125 3.61 2.76 10.42
C PHE A 125 4.95 2.61 11.13
N TRP A 126 5.06 1.61 12.00
CA TRP A 126 6.29 1.24 12.68
C TRP A 126 6.71 -0.16 12.27
N LYS A 127 7.99 -0.30 11.95
CA LYS A 127 8.57 -1.56 11.50
C LYS A 127 9.54 -2.11 12.53
N LYS A 128 9.28 -3.35 12.95
CA LYS A 128 10.18 -4.15 13.77
C LYS A 128 10.74 -5.29 12.93
N GLU A 129 12.05 -5.39 12.79
CA GLU A 129 12.72 -6.46 12.05
C GLU A 129 13.19 -7.55 13.01
N ASP A 130 12.91 -8.80 12.66
CA ASP A 130 13.47 -9.97 13.33
C ASP A 130 14.76 -10.39 12.61
N LEU A 131 15.85 -10.50 13.36
CA LEU A 131 17.17 -10.92 12.90
C LEU A 131 17.44 -12.36 13.38
N LYS A 132 18.55 -12.97 12.93
CA LYS A 132 18.98 -14.28 13.46
C LYS A 132 19.19 -14.26 14.98
N GLU A 133 19.67 -13.14 15.50
CA GLU A 133 19.86 -12.92 16.93
C GLU A 133 19.20 -11.59 17.33
N GLY A 134 17.99 -11.68 17.90
CA GLY A 134 17.25 -10.52 18.41
C GLY A 134 16.35 -9.82 17.39
N HIS A 135 15.97 -8.58 17.71
CA HIS A 135 15.09 -7.75 16.90
C HIS A 135 15.48 -6.27 17.00
N ARG A 136 15.13 -5.46 16.00
CA ARG A 136 15.33 -4.01 16.02
C ARG A 136 14.09 -3.26 15.53
N TRP A 137 13.85 -2.09 16.09
CA TRP A 137 12.89 -1.13 15.53
C TRP A 137 13.58 -0.26 14.49
N VAL A 138 12.89 0.01 13.39
CA VAL A 138 13.40 0.84 12.30
C VAL A 138 12.90 2.27 12.52
N ASP A 139 13.81 3.17 12.90
CA ASP A 139 13.48 4.55 13.27
C ASP A 139 13.11 5.45 12.08
N LYS A 140 13.47 5.08 10.84
CA LYS A 140 13.23 5.89 9.64
C LYS A 140 12.84 5.06 8.44
N ASN A 141 11.83 5.52 7.71
CA ASN A 141 11.52 5.01 6.38
C ASN A 141 12.71 5.27 5.45
N THR A 142 13.19 4.22 4.79
CA THR A 142 14.25 4.35 3.78
C THR A 142 13.71 5.02 2.53
N ALA A 143 14.48 5.95 1.97
CA ALA A 143 14.19 6.51 0.65
C ALA A 143 14.16 5.38 -0.39
N GLY A 144 13.13 5.40 -1.24
CA GLY A 144 12.96 4.46 -2.35
C GLY A 144 13.86 4.79 -3.53
#